data_AF-A0A1Q7V8F3-F1
#
_entry.id   AF-A0A1Q7V8F3-F1
#
_cell.length_a   1.000
_cell.length_b   1.000
_cell.length_c   1.000
_cell.angle_alpha   90.00
_cell.angle_beta   90.00
_cell.angle_gamma   90.00
#
_symmetry.space_group_name_H-M   'P 1'
#
loop_
_entity.id
_entity.type
_entity.pdbx_description
1 polymer ?
#
loop_
_entity_poly.entity_id
_entity_poly.type
_entity_poly.pdbx_seq_one_letter_code
_entity_poly.pdbx_strand_id
1 'polypeptide(L)'
;MGFFARLLTWIVVLLASTLYVYAAPCTLRQLNPSVTVCTPGTNALVQSPVHVVAGSTDTNPVTAMQVYVDNKFTFQVNASTLDTFVNLSTGNHRITVQGWDSTGATFKQDVPVSMQPPCALNTTNQTVTICSVVNGSVVSQPFHVVAAATDSNPVTSMKLVIDGVSKGSIANSAILDLYVSNLTVGSHSISVQAQDNKSAPFSKVLNVSVTDASHGLSNLRHIIFFLQENRSFDSYFGMLGQYKASEGLANDVDGLNLNTTLNNTQGQPVHPFHYQTVCTENLSPAWDEAHVDVDGGLMDGFMLTTTSVPSTIDPTGTRAMGYYDQTDIPYYYEAAARFTTSDRFFSPALTNTVPNRLYMFTGTSFGNAFPPTPPSGGFTQPTIFAHLDQAGVSWRYYYQDGASSAFIQQFSIYKTDSAKVVPIANWFSDIMNDSTLPSVIFIERASPSARDEHPGANIQAGAADAANIINALIHSPSWKDSALILSYDEGGGLYDHVRPAREVKPDSLAPKLTSKNKPGAFNQTGIRVPLIVFSPWAKPSFVSHTARDYTSILRLIEDTFHVTPLTLRDKNADNMMEFFDFSGAPRLLTPPSLPAQPTNGICDNNREKAPGF
;
A
#
# COMPACT_ATOMS: atom_id res chain seq x y z
N MET A 1 65.97 -18.27 -37.35
CA MET A 1 64.68 -18.56 -38.01
C MET A 1 63.63 -17.76 -37.23
N GLY A 2 63.36 -16.49 -37.51
CA GLY A 2 62.91 -15.95 -38.79
C GLY A 2 61.39 -16.07 -38.82
N PHE A 3 60.65 -15.00 -38.52
CA PHE A 3 59.55 -14.48 -39.35
C PHE A 3 58.97 -13.20 -38.73
N PHE A 4 59.17 -12.10 -39.46
CA PHE A 4 58.48 -10.82 -39.34
C PHE A 4 57.01 -10.98 -39.72
N ALA A 5 56.08 -10.34 -39.01
CA ALA A 5 54.79 -9.97 -39.56
C ALA A 5 54.35 -8.60 -39.00
N ARG A 6 54.17 -7.67 -39.93
CA ARG A 6 53.79 -6.26 -39.76
C ARG A 6 52.33 -6.15 -39.32
N LEU A 7 52.05 -5.34 -38.29
CA LEU A 7 50.68 -4.88 -38.02
C LEU A 7 50.36 -3.71 -38.96
N LEU A 8 49.32 -3.89 -39.78
CA LEU A 8 48.74 -2.87 -40.66
C LEU A 8 47.77 -2.01 -39.84
N THR A 9 48.05 -0.72 -39.73
CA THR A 9 47.15 0.29 -39.15
C THR A 9 46.00 0.57 -40.12
N TRP A 10 44.78 0.19 -39.75
CA TRP A 10 43.55 0.64 -40.43
C TRP A 10 42.96 1.81 -39.64
N ILE A 11 43.09 3.01 -40.17
CA ILE A 11 42.33 4.19 -39.74
C ILE A 11 40.92 4.04 -40.34
N VAL A 12 39.94 3.69 -39.50
CA VAL A 12 38.53 3.81 -39.84
C VAL A 12 38.04 5.15 -39.29
N VAL A 13 37.90 6.13 -40.20
CA VAL A 13 37.15 7.36 -39.91
C VAL A 13 35.66 6.99 -39.93
N LEU A 14 35.09 6.76 -38.75
CA LEU A 14 33.67 6.56 -38.55
C LEU A 14 33.05 7.91 -38.18
N LEU A 15 32.59 8.64 -39.19
CA LEU A 15 31.71 9.79 -39.03
C LEU A 15 30.34 9.28 -38.56
N ALA A 16 30.15 9.17 -37.26
CA ALA A 16 28.85 8.94 -36.65
C ALA A 16 28.11 10.28 -36.54
N SER A 17 27.45 10.71 -37.62
CA SER A 17 26.37 11.68 -37.53
C SER A 17 25.10 10.94 -37.12
N THR A 18 24.88 10.76 -35.81
CA THR A 18 23.58 10.33 -35.30
C THR A 18 22.61 11.50 -35.41
N LEU A 19 21.76 11.45 -36.43
CA LEU A 19 20.52 12.22 -36.52
C LEU A 19 19.65 11.86 -35.31
N TYR A 20 19.54 12.76 -34.34
CA TYR A 20 18.53 12.69 -33.30
C TYR A 20 17.17 13.01 -33.91
N VAL A 21 16.41 11.98 -34.28
CA VAL A 21 14.96 12.10 -34.45
C VAL A 21 14.34 11.81 -33.09
N TYR A 22 14.10 12.87 -32.29
CA TYR A 22 13.25 12.74 -31.10
C TYR A 22 11.81 12.54 -31.57
N ALA A 23 11.39 11.28 -31.72
CA ALA A 23 9.97 10.96 -31.73
C ALA A 23 9.43 11.15 -30.30
N ALA A 24 8.32 11.87 -30.14
CA ALA A 24 7.64 11.97 -28.86
C ALA A 24 7.27 10.55 -28.37
N PRO A 25 7.54 10.17 -27.11
CA PRO A 25 7.38 8.80 -26.62
C PRO A 25 5.92 8.34 -26.44
N CYS A 26 4.92 9.09 -26.93
CA CYS A 26 3.52 8.69 -26.85
C CYS A 26 2.70 9.11 -28.09
N THR A 27 1.60 8.38 -28.32
CA THR A 27 0.66 8.63 -29.42
C THR A 27 -0.03 9.97 -29.26
N LEU A 28 0.23 10.91 -30.17
CA LEU A 28 -0.37 12.23 -30.17
C LEU A 28 -1.85 12.18 -30.58
N ARG A 29 -2.66 13.04 -29.96
CA ARG A 29 -4.05 13.28 -30.39
C ARG A 29 -4.06 13.72 -31.85
N GLN A 30 -5.00 13.18 -32.63
CA GLN A 30 -5.15 13.52 -34.06
C GLN A 30 -5.91 14.85 -34.28
N LEU A 31 -6.35 15.51 -33.20
CA LEU A 31 -6.99 16.82 -33.27
C LEU A 31 -5.97 17.89 -33.67
N ASN A 32 -6.34 18.76 -34.60
CA ASN A 32 -5.49 19.82 -35.13
C ASN A 32 -6.18 21.19 -34.95
N PRO A 33 -5.59 22.16 -34.23
CA PRO A 33 -4.33 22.06 -33.49
C PRO A 33 -4.53 21.47 -32.08
N SER A 34 -3.55 20.73 -31.55
CA SER A 34 -3.60 20.23 -30.16
C SER A 34 -2.23 19.98 -29.54
N VAL A 35 -2.19 20.01 -28.20
CA VAL A 35 -1.08 19.48 -27.38
C VAL A 35 -1.53 18.15 -26.79
N THR A 36 -0.62 17.19 -26.72
CA THR A 36 -0.75 15.95 -25.95
C THR A 36 0.37 15.90 -24.91
N VAL A 37 0.01 15.95 -23.63
CA VAL A 37 0.91 15.69 -22.50
C VAL A 37 0.94 14.19 -22.24
N CYS A 38 2.10 13.57 -22.45
CA CYS A 38 2.35 12.14 -22.28
C CYS A 38 2.56 11.75 -20.82
N THR A 39 3.30 12.58 -20.09
CA THR A 39 3.51 12.48 -18.65
C THR A 39 3.58 13.90 -18.09
N PRO A 40 3.09 14.14 -16.87
CA PRO A 40 2.35 13.22 -16.03
C PRO A 40 0.95 12.91 -16.59
N GLY A 41 0.34 11.83 -16.11
CA GLY A 41 -1.06 11.56 -16.38
C GLY A 41 -1.97 12.55 -15.63
N THR A 42 -3.19 12.76 -16.15
CA THR A 42 -4.23 13.52 -15.44
C THR A 42 -4.53 12.87 -14.09
N ASN A 43 -4.59 13.68 -13.03
CA ASN A 43 -4.75 13.30 -11.61
C ASN A 43 -3.60 12.42 -11.08
N ALA A 44 -2.44 12.41 -11.73
CA ALA A 44 -1.32 11.61 -11.25
C ALA A 44 -0.79 12.12 -9.91
N LEU A 45 -0.39 11.16 -9.08
CA LEU A 45 0.34 11.37 -7.84
C LEU A 45 1.84 11.45 -8.17
N VAL A 46 2.38 12.65 -8.15
CA VAL A 46 3.70 12.94 -8.73
C VAL A 46 4.73 13.28 -7.65
N GLN A 47 5.99 12.97 -7.93
CA GLN A 47 7.12 13.49 -7.17
C GLN A 47 7.62 14.77 -7.85
N SER A 48 8.01 15.77 -7.07
CA SER A 48 8.78 16.90 -7.56
C SER A 48 10.24 16.46 -7.71
N PRO A 49 10.92 16.69 -8.85
CA PRO A 49 10.41 17.34 -10.04
C PRO A 49 9.54 16.37 -10.86
N VAL A 50 8.45 16.87 -11.41
CA VAL A 50 7.56 16.09 -12.27
C VAL A 50 8.14 16.03 -13.67
N HIS A 51 8.28 14.82 -14.22
CA HIS A 51 8.65 14.64 -15.62
C HIS A 51 7.49 15.02 -16.53
N VAL A 52 7.64 16.12 -17.25
CA VAL A 52 6.68 16.63 -18.22
C VAL A 52 7.20 16.34 -19.62
N VAL A 53 6.48 15.47 -20.34
CA VAL A 53 6.75 15.17 -21.74
C VAL A 53 5.51 15.46 -22.53
N ALA A 54 5.62 16.20 -23.63
CA ALA A 54 4.50 16.55 -24.47
C ALA A 54 4.89 16.72 -25.93
N GLY A 55 3.91 16.59 -26.82
CA GLY A 55 4.05 16.89 -28.24
C GLY A 55 2.79 17.54 -28.81
N SER A 56 2.92 18.15 -29.98
CA SER A 56 1.81 18.84 -30.66
C SER A 56 1.40 18.17 -31.97
N THR A 57 0.11 18.27 -32.30
CA THR A 57 -0.43 17.97 -33.63
C THR A 57 -0.95 19.27 -34.23
N ASP A 58 -0.29 19.77 -35.28
CA ASP A 58 -0.69 21.00 -35.99
C ASP A 58 -0.30 20.92 -37.48
N THR A 59 -1.10 21.51 -38.36
CA THR A 59 -0.75 21.72 -39.79
C THR A 59 0.22 22.87 -40.00
N ASN A 60 0.25 23.84 -39.09
CA ASN A 60 1.20 24.93 -39.09
C ASN A 60 2.43 24.55 -38.27
N PRO A 61 3.65 25.00 -38.65
CA PRO A 61 4.84 24.79 -37.84
C PRO A 61 4.68 25.32 -36.40
N VAL A 62 4.86 24.46 -35.41
CA VAL A 62 4.87 24.85 -33.99
C VAL A 62 6.20 25.50 -33.66
N THR A 63 6.14 26.78 -33.25
CA THR A 63 7.30 27.65 -33.00
C THR A 63 7.78 27.60 -31.56
N ALA A 64 6.88 27.29 -30.60
CA ALA A 64 7.23 27.12 -29.20
C ALA A 64 6.27 26.19 -28.45
N MET A 65 6.79 25.54 -27.41
CA MET A 65 5.99 24.90 -26.37
C MET A 65 6.42 25.43 -24.99
N GLN A 66 5.45 25.71 -24.14
CA GLN A 66 5.63 26.29 -22.82
C GLN A 66 4.94 25.44 -21.75
N VAL A 67 5.55 25.35 -20.57
CA VAL A 67 4.98 24.69 -19.39
C VAL A 67 4.69 25.73 -18.32
N TYR A 68 3.48 25.65 -17.75
CA TYR A 68 3.02 26.46 -16.63
C TYR A 68 2.61 25.54 -15.48
N VAL A 69 2.91 25.97 -14.25
CA VAL A 69 2.39 25.38 -13.02
C VAL A 69 1.49 26.40 -12.36
N ASP A 70 0.22 26.09 -12.16
CA ASP A 70 -0.78 26.98 -11.55
C ASP A 70 -0.85 28.36 -12.22
N ASN A 71 -0.83 28.37 -13.56
CA ASN A 71 -0.74 29.56 -14.41
C ASN A 71 0.59 30.33 -14.35
N LYS A 72 1.59 29.86 -13.59
CA LYS A 72 2.91 30.48 -13.54
C LYS A 72 3.83 29.86 -14.57
N PHE A 73 4.38 30.69 -15.46
CA PHE A 73 5.37 30.25 -16.44
C PHE A 73 6.55 29.58 -15.76
N THR A 74 6.93 28.39 -16.24
CA THR A 74 8.00 27.59 -15.63
C THR A 74 9.09 27.19 -16.63
N PHE A 75 8.72 26.84 -17.88
CA PHE A 75 9.69 26.36 -18.86
C PHE A 75 9.24 26.63 -20.31
N GLN A 76 10.19 26.72 -21.24
CA GLN A 76 9.94 26.85 -22.69
C GLN A 76 10.97 26.09 -23.52
N VAL A 77 10.53 25.53 -24.65
CA VAL A 77 11.36 25.08 -25.77
C VAL A 77 10.85 25.67 -27.09
N ASN A 78 11.75 25.88 -28.05
CA ASN A 78 11.41 26.32 -29.40
C ASN A 78 11.31 25.09 -30.33
N ALA A 79 10.37 24.19 -30.02
CA ALA A 79 10.15 22.93 -30.72
C ALA A 79 8.69 22.49 -30.61
N SER A 80 8.26 21.54 -31.44
CA SER A 80 6.93 20.91 -31.43
C SER A 80 6.78 19.76 -30.41
N THR A 81 7.85 19.49 -29.66
CA THR A 81 7.90 18.50 -28.58
C THR A 81 8.69 19.08 -27.41
N LEU A 82 8.39 18.64 -26.20
CA LEU A 82 9.13 18.99 -24.99
C LEU A 82 9.33 17.77 -24.11
N ASP A 83 10.48 17.73 -23.43
CA ASP A 83 10.85 16.75 -22.41
C ASP A 83 11.61 17.52 -21.33
N THR A 84 11.00 17.68 -20.16
CA THR A 84 11.54 18.52 -19.09
C THR A 84 11.09 18.06 -17.70
N PHE A 85 11.73 18.59 -16.68
CA PHE A 85 11.41 18.33 -15.28
C PHE A 85 10.94 19.61 -14.61
N VAL A 86 9.80 19.54 -13.92
CA VAL A 86 9.12 20.71 -13.36
C VAL A 86 8.89 20.54 -11.87
N ASN A 87 9.45 21.45 -11.06
CA ASN A 87 9.29 21.39 -9.62
C ASN A 87 7.88 21.79 -9.20
N LEU A 88 7.25 20.96 -8.38
CA LEU A 88 6.02 21.26 -7.67
C LEU A 88 6.30 21.37 -6.16
N SER A 89 5.62 22.31 -5.51
CA SER A 89 5.49 22.29 -4.05
C SER A 89 4.55 21.16 -3.62
N THR A 90 4.37 20.97 -2.32
CA THR A 90 3.28 20.12 -1.82
C THR A 90 1.93 20.74 -2.12
N GLY A 91 1.00 19.92 -2.59
CA GLY A 91 -0.39 20.26 -2.84
C GLY A 91 -0.87 19.84 -4.23
N ASN A 92 -2.08 20.27 -4.55
CA ASN A 92 -2.65 20.12 -5.88
C ASN A 92 -2.10 21.20 -6.79
N HIS A 93 -1.69 20.77 -7.98
CA HIS A 93 -1.10 21.62 -8.99
C HIS A 93 -1.77 21.37 -10.33
N ARG A 94 -1.80 22.40 -11.17
CA ARG A 94 -2.20 22.28 -12.57
C ARG A 94 -0.99 22.52 -13.45
N ILE A 95 -0.54 21.46 -14.13
CA ILE A 95 0.48 21.57 -15.18
C ILE A 95 -0.24 21.87 -16.49
N THR A 96 -0.05 23.07 -17.02
CA THR A 96 -0.54 23.45 -18.35
C THR A 96 0.62 23.38 -19.34
N VAL A 97 0.47 22.60 -20.40
CA VAL A 97 1.38 22.68 -21.56
C VAL A 97 0.67 23.40 -22.70
N GLN A 98 1.28 24.48 -23.21
CA GLN A 98 0.74 25.32 -24.28
C GLN A 98 1.70 25.35 -25.47
N GLY A 99 1.19 25.09 -26.68
CA GLY A 99 1.90 25.25 -27.94
C GLY A 99 1.53 26.57 -28.64
N TRP A 100 2.47 27.08 -29.45
CA TRP A 100 2.33 28.23 -30.33
C TRP A 100 2.70 27.85 -31.76
N ASP A 101 1.85 28.13 -32.74
CA ASP A 101 2.18 27.92 -34.14
C ASP A 101 2.75 29.16 -34.83
N SER A 102 3.18 29.01 -36.08
CA SER A 102 3.74 30.09 -36.90
C SER A 102 2.73 31.17 -37.31
N THR A 103 1.44 30.94 -37.08
CA THR A 103 0.36 31.91 -37.35
C THR A 103 0.01 32.72 -36.10
N GLY A 104 0.55 32.34 -34.94
CA GLY A 104 0.24 32.93 -33.63
C GLY A 104 -0.92 32.26 -32.91
N ALA A 105 -1.44 31.13 -33.40
CA ALA A 105 -2.46 30.36 -32.71
C ALA A 105 -1.86 29.63 -31.51
N THR A 106 -2.66 29.52 -30.43
CA THR A 106 -2.28 28.82 -29.21
C THR A 106 -3.25 27.70 -28.89
N PHE A 107 -2.74 26.60 -28.38
CA PHE A 107 -3.53 25.44 -27.96
C PHE A 107 -2.85 24.80 -26.76
N LYS A 108 -3.64 24.24 -25.84
CA LYS A 108 -3.13 23.79 -24.54
C LYS A 108 -3.81 22.52 -24.04
N GLN A 109 -3.14 21.84 -23.14
CA GLN A 109 -3.71 20.80 -22.29
C GLN A 109 -3.37 21.09 -20.83
N ASP A 110 -4.40 21.07 -20.00
CA ASP A 110 -4.27 21.11 -18.54
C ASP A 110 -4.19 19.68 -18.00
N VAL A 111 -3.20 19.45 -17.14
CA VAL A 111 -2.97 18.19 -16.44
C VAL A 111 -2.98 18.50 -14.94
N PRO A 112 -4.12 18.33 -14.26
CA PRO A 112 -4.14 18.32 -12.80
C PRO A 112 -3.25 17.19 -12.29
N VAL A 113 -2.44 17.48 -11.27
CA VAL A 113 -1.59 16.53 -10.57
C VAL A 113 -1.57 16.85 -9.09
N SER A 114 -1.32 15.87 -8.25
CA SER A 114 -1.12 16.07 -6.82
C SER A 114 0.31 15.71 -6.46
N MET A 115 1.06 16.69 -5.95
CA MET A 115 2.36 16.45 -5.31
C MET A 115 2.07 16.33 -3.83
N GLN A 116 2.12 15.12 -3.26
CA GLN A 116 2.04 14.98 -1.82
C GLN A 116 3.34 14.48 -1.24
N PRO A 117 3.74 15.03 -0.10
CA PRO A 117 4.74 14.41 0.72
C PRO A 117 4.29 13.00 1.15
N PRO A 118 5.28 12.12 1.34
CA PRO A 118 5.04 10.74 1.76
C PRO A 118 4.45 10.60 3.18
N CYS A 119 4.34 11.69 3.96
CA CYS A 119 3.68 11.74 5.25
C CYS A 119 3.24 13.17 5.60
N ALA A 120 2.53 13.34 6.72
CA ALA A 120 2.27 14.66 7.30
C ALA A 120 3.59 15.38 7.59
N LEU A 121 3.77 16.56 7.02
CA LEU A 121 5.01 17.33 7.18
C LEU A 121 4.92 18.32 8.32
N ASN A 122 6.07 18.56 8.96
CA ASN A 122 6.27 19.77 9.72
C ASN A 122 6.20 20.98 8.77
N THR A 123 5.29 21.91 9.03
CA THR A 123 5.05 23.10 8.19
C THR A 123 6.05 24.23 8.42
N THR A 124 6.99 24.06 9.37
CA THR A 124 8.05 25.02 9.65
C THR A 124 9.01 25.11 8.46
N ASN A 125 9.31 26.34 8.04
CA ASN A 125 10.25 26.60 6.95
C ASN A 125 11.63 25.96 7.21
N GLN A 126 12.28 25.45 6.16
CA GLN A 126 13.58 24.76 6.21
C GLN A 126 13.60 23.57 7.18
N THR A 127 12.60 22.69 7.07
CA THR A 127 12.51 21.48 7.90
C THR A 127 12.46 20.23 7.06
N VAL A 128 13.17 19.18 7.49
CA VAL A 128 13.01 17.82 6.95
C VAL A 128 12.14 16.99 7.89
N THR A 129 11.16 16.28 7.33
CA THR A 129 10.36 15.26 8.01
C THR A 129 10.74 13.89 7.44
N ILE A 130 11.17 12.96 8.30
CA ILE A 130 11.41 11.57 7.91
C ILE A 130 10.13 10.77 8.21
N CYS A 131 9.61 10.11 7.19
CA CYS A 131 8.28 9.51 7.16
C CYS A 131 8.26 8.00 7.45
N SER A 132 9.27 7.26 7.00
CA SER A 132 9.24 5.78 7.02
C SER A 132 9.98 5.13 8.18
N VAL A 133 10.70 5.91 9.01
CA VAL A 133 11.45 5.40 10.16
C VAL A 133 11.29 6.33 11.35
N VAL A 134 11.10 5.74 12.53
CA VAL A 134 10.88 6.45 13.79
C VAL A 134 12.16 6.45 14.61
N ASN A 135 12.44 7.55 15.31
CA ASN A 135 13.60 7.63 16.18
C ASN A 135 13.53 6.57 17.30
N GLY A 136 14.58 5.75 17.40
CA GLY A 136 14.69 4.63 18.32
C GLY A 136 14.12 3.31 17.77
N SER A 137 13.59 3.28 16.55
CA SER A 137 13.01 2.05 16.00
C SER A 137 14.07 0.98 15.72
N VAL A 138 13.62 -0.26 15.69
CA VAL A 138 14.39 -1.41 15.22
C VAL A 138 13.97 -1.68 13.78
N VAL A 139 14.94 -1.75 12.86
CA VAL A 139 14.68 -2.01 11.43
C VAL A 139 15.42 -3.26 10.98
N SER A 140 14.79 -4.03 10.09
CA SER A 140 15.42 -5.11 9.33
C SER A 140 15.86 -4.58 7.96
N GLN A 141 16.64 -5.35 7.20
CA GLN A 141 17.15 -4.91 5.90
C GLN A 141 16.59 -5.75 4.75
N PRO A 142 16.29 -5.16 3.58
CA PRO A 142 16.34 -3.72 3.31
C PRO A 142 15.20 -2.99 4.01
N PHE A 143 15.41 -1.72 4.38
CA PHE A 143 14.32 -0.85 4.84
C PHE A 143 14.30 0.44 4.04
N HIS A 144 13.15 1.09 4.03
CA HIS A 144 12.95 2.30 3.27
C HIS A 144 13.26 3.54 4.13
N VAL A 145 14.04 4.49 3.61
CA VAL A 145 14.07 5.85 4.15
C VAL A 145 13.34 6.77 3.19
N VAL A 146 12.18 7.24 3.63
CA VAL A 146 11.31 8.16 2.93
C VAL A 146 11.25 9.42 3.76
N ALA A 147 11.45 10.57 3.13
CA ALA A 147 11.44 11.87 3.80
C ALA A 147 11.00 12.97 2.85
N ALA A 148 10.60 14.10 3.40
CA ALA A 148 10.28 15.29 2.63
C ALA A 148 10.68 16.57 3.36
N ALA A 149 10.97 17.61 2.58
CA ALA A 149 11.38 18.91 3.06
C ALA A 149 10.27 19.95 2.88
N THR A 150 10.06 20.76 3.91
CA THR A 150 9.24 21.97 3.86
C THR A 150 10.16 23.17 3.76
N ASP A 151 10.04 23.92 2.67
CA ASP A 151 10.79 25.15 2.43
C ASP A 151 9.96 26.12 1.57
N SER A 152 10.15 27.40 1.83
CA SER A 152 9.62 28.53 1.06
C SER A 152 10.40 28.78 -0.23
N ASN A 153 11.63 28.25 -0.33
CA ASN A 153 12.36 28.17 -1.59
C ASN A 153 12.26 26.77 -2.20
N PRO A 154 12.39 26.64 -3.53
CA PRO A 154 12.46 25.33 -4.17
C PRO A 154 13.68 24.54 -3.67
N VAL A 155 13.43 23.37 -3.07
CA VAL A 155 14.46 22.39 -2.73
C VAL A 155 15.04 21.82 -4.01
N THR A 156 16.37 21.82 -4.12
CA THR A 156 17.12 21.36 -5.30
C THR A 156 17.87 20.07 -5.10
N SER A 157 17.99 19.58 -3.86
CA SER A 157 18.35 18.18 -3.62
C SER A 157 17.98 17.71 -2.22
N MET A 158 17.78 16.40 -2.11
CA MET A 158 17.71 15.67 -0.85
C MET A 158 18.81 14.61 -0.81
N LYS A 159 19.43 14.38 0.35
CA LYS A 159 20.54 13.44 0.52
C LYS A 159 20.34 12.60 1.78
N LEU A 160 20.54 11.29 1.65
CA LEU A 160 20.55 10.34 2.75
C LEU A 160 21.98 10.06 3.19
N VAL A 161 22.26 10.23 4.47
CA VAL A 161 23.54 9.96 5.11
C VAL A 161 23.29 9.04 6.31
N ILE A 162 24.04 7.94 6.40
CA ILE A 162 23.97 7.01 7.53
C ILE A 162 25.38 6.88 8.11
N ASP A 163 25.52 7.17 9.41
CA ASP A 163 26.80 7.22 10.15
C ASP A 163 27.87 8.08 9.46
N GLY A 164 27.45 9.22 8.91
CA GLY A 164 28.33 10.12 8.16
C GLY A 164 28.64 9.67 6.72
N VAL A 165 28.18 8.48 6.30
CA VAL A 165 28.38 7.97 4.93
C VAL A 165 27.16 8.25 4.06
N SER A 166 27.38 8.91 2.92
CA SER A 166 26.33 9.15 1.93
C SER A 166 25.82 7.83 1.34
N LYS A 167 24.50 7.59 1.42
CA LYS A 167 23.86 6.41 0.83
C LYS A 167 23.16 6.71 -0.49
N GLY A 168 22.85 7.97 -0.75
CA GLY A 168 22.29 8.41 -2.03
C GLY A 168 21.79 9.85 -1.96
N SER A 169 21.47 10.42 -3.11
CA SER A 169 20.87 11.74 -3.22
C SER A 169 19.90 11.78 -4.39
N ILE A 170 18.79 12.49 -4.20
CA ILE A 170 17.83 12.78 -5.25
C ILE A 170 17.97 14.26 -5.61
N ALA A 171 18.30 14.54 -6.87
CA ALA A 171 18.40 15.90 -7.38
C ALA A 171 17.02 16.45 -7.73
N ASN A 172 16.89 17.78 -7.62
CA ASN A 172 15.70 18.56 -7.97
C ASN A 172 14.42 18.13 -7.25
N SER A 173 14.54 17.46 -6.10
CA SER A 173 13.40 16.91 -5.37
C SER A 173 13.34 17.44 -3.94
N ALA A 174 12.12 17.74 -3.48
CA ALA A 174 11.81 17.97 -2.06
C ALA A 174 11.45 16.66 -1.32
N ILE A 175 11.55 15.51 -1.99
CA ILE A 175 11.25 14.19 -1.46
C ILE A 175 12.50 13.30 -1.59
N LEU A 176 12.74 12.50 -0.57
CA LEU A 176 13.71 11.42 -0.58
C LEU A 176 12.96 10.11 -0.41
N ASP A 177 13.31 9.11 -1.22
CA ASP A 177 12.68 7.79 -1.27
C ASP A 177 13.80 6.85 -1.69
N LEU A 178 14.49 6.27 -0.71
CA LEU A 178 15.69 5.45 -0.93
C LEU A 178 15.69 4.22 -0.03
N TYR A 179 15.81 3.05 -0.65
CA TYR A 179 16.08 1.81 0.05
C TYR A 179 17.48 1.78 0.63
N VAL A 180 17.58 1.28 1.86
CA VAL A 180 18.83 1.09 2.59
C VAL A 180 19.04 -0.40 2.82
N SER A 181 20.24 -0.86 2.48
CA SER A 181 20.70 -2.23 2.68
C SER A 181 22.19 -2.26 3.00
N ASN A 182 22.68 -3.45 3.37
CA ASN A 182 24.08 -3.73 3.74
C ASN A 182 24.63 -2.82 4.86
N LEU A 183 23.81 -2.52 5.86
CA LEU A 183 24.29 -1.98 7.13
C LEU A 183 24.75 -3.12 8.06
N THR A 184 25.68 -2.83 8.95
CA THR A 184 26.04 -3.77 10.03
C THR A 184 24.88 -3.90 11.02
N VAL A 185 24.83 -4.98 11.79
CA VAL A 185 23.91 -5.06 12.94
C VAL A 185 24.37 -4.08 14.02
N GLY A 186 23.46 -3.32 14.61
CA GLY A 186 23.76 -2.36 15.67
C GLY A 186 23.02 -1.03 15.51
N SER A 187 23.42 -0.03 16.30
CA SER A 187 22.82 1.31 16.24
C SER A 187 23.41 2.13 15.10
N HIS A 188 22.55 2.82 14.36
CA HIS A 188 22.88 3.66 13.23
C HIS A 188 22.21 5.03 13.35
N SER A 189 22.91 6.08 12.95
CA SER A 189 22.38 7.45 12.86
C SER A 189 21.98 7.76 11.42
N ILE A 190 20.68 7.92 11.18
CA ILE A 190 20.11 8.33 9.90
C ILE A 190 19.99 9.86 9.87
N SER A 191 20.62 10.49 8.89
CA SER A 191 20.50 11.92 8.59
C SER A 191 19.96 12.11 7.18
N VAL A 192 18.82 12.79 7.07
CA VAL A 192 18.31 13.26 5.78
C VAL A 192 18.51 14.76 5.68
N GLN A 193 19.21 15.19 4.63
CA GLN A 193 19.61 16.57 4.38
C GLN A 193 18.90 17.11 3.15
N ALA A 194 18.42 18.34 3.21
CA ALA A 194 17.81 19.07 2.11
C ALA A 194 18.64 20.31 1.80
N GLN A 195 18.66 20.70 0.52
CA GLN A 195 19.37 21.88 0.04
C GLN A 195 18.45 22.66 -0.92
N ASP A 196 18.34 23.97 -0.74
CA ASP A 196 17.72 24.90 -1.70
C ASP A 196 18.80 25.73 -2.42
N ASN A 197 18.39 26.74 -3.19
CA ASN A 197 19.33 27.61 -3.92
C ASN A 197 19.77 28.87 -3.14
N LYS A 198 19.36 29.05 -1.89
CA LYS A 198 19.53 30.32 -1.16
C LYS A 198 20.09 30.17 0.25
N SER A 199 19.92 29.00 0.84
CA SER A 199 20.11 28.72 2.25
C SER A 199 21.21 27.67 2.43
N ALA A 200 21.70 27.54 3.66
CA ALA A 200 22.54 26.41 4.03
C ALA A 200 21.71 25.11 4.06
N PRO A 201 22.32 23.92 3.89
CA PRO A 201 21.57 22.68 3.97
C PRO A 201 20.99 22.48 5.37
N PHE A 202 19.73 22.05 5.43
CA PHE A 202 18.99 21.75 6.65
C PHE A 202 18.68 20.26 6.73
N SER A 203 18.54 19.70 7.93
CA SER A 203 18.45 18.24 8.07
C SER A 203 17.63 17.77 9.26
N LYS A 204 17.22 16.51 9.20
CA LYS A 204 16.66 15.75 10.32
C LYS A 204 17.55 14.55 10.60
N VAL A 205 17.83 14.31 11.88
CA VAL A 205 18.58 13.15 12.36
C VAL A 205 17.69 12.31 13.27
N LEU A 206 17.78 11.00 13.12
CA LEU A 206 17.20 10.02 14.03
C LEU A 206 18.11 8.80 14.15
N ASN A 207 17.97 8.07 15.26
CA ASN A 207 18.71 6.85 15.50
C ASN A 207 17.80 5.65 15.23
N VAL A 208 18.35 4.60 14.63
CA VAL A 208 17.69 3.29 14.52
C VAL A 208 18.62 2.21 15.00
N SER A 209 18.09 1.05 15.36
CA SER A 209 18.87 -0.16 15.56
C SER A 209 18.59 -1.12 14.42
N VAL A 210 19.61 -1.40 13.62
CA VAL A 210 19.56 -2.40 12.58
C VAL A 210 19.75 -3.77 13.22
N THR A 211 18.81 -4.67 12.97
CA THR A 211 18.95 -6.08 13.33
C THR A 211 19.34 -6.89 12.11
N ASP A 212 19.91 -8.08 12.32
CA ASP A 212 19.88 -9.08 11.27
C ASP A 212 18.40 -9.37 10.98
N ALA A 213 18.00 -9.27 9.72
CA ALA A 213 16.62 -9.50 9.28
C ALA A 213 16.06 -10.84 9.79
N SER A 214 16.94 -11.78 10.15
CA SER A 214 16.63 -13.11 10.67
C SER A 214 16.80 -13.28 12.19
N HIS A 215 17.30 -12.28 12.93
CA HIS A 215 17.62 -12.43 14.35
C HIS A 215 16.37 -12.73 15.18
N GLY A 216 16.28 -13.95 15.68
CA GLY A 216 15.17 -14.42 16.49
C GLY A 216 13.98 -14.97 15.69
N LEU A 217 13.99 -14.91 14.36
CA LEU A 217 12.96 -15.52 13.52
C LEU A 217 12.86 -17.03 13.72
N SER A 218 13.98 -17.69 14.08
CA SER A 218 13.97 -19.11 14.44
C SER A 218 13.10 -19.44 15.67
N ASN A 219 12.68 -18.44 16.45
CA ASN A 219 11.71 -18.63 17.53
C ASN A 219 10.25 -18.74 17.02
N LEU A 220 9.98 -18.33 15.77
CA LEU A 220 8.70 -18.50 15.11
C LEU A 220 8.73 -19.80 14.31
N ARG A 221 8.02 -20.81 14.79
CA ARG A 221 7.84 -22.10 14.10
C ARG A 221 6.60 -22.11 13.21
N HIS A 222 5.60 -21.29 13.53
CA HIS A 222 4.35 -21.18 12.81
C HIS A 222 4.01 -19.73 12.49
N ILE A 223 3.87 -19.40 11.20
CA ILE A 223 3.32 -18.13 10.74
C ILE A 223 1.94 -18.40 10.12
N ILE A 224 0.92 -17.74 10.68
CA ILE A 224 -0.48 -17.89 10.27
C ILE A 224 -0.96 -16.56 9.68
N PHE A 225 -1.31 -16.56 8.39
CA PHE A 225 -1.97 -15.42 7.76
C PHE A 225 -3.48 -15.66 7.70
N PHE A 226 -4.25 -14.86 8.45
CA PHE A 226 -5.69 -14.91 8.52
C PHE A 226 -6.29 -13.65 7.87
N LEU A 227 -7.07 -13.84 6.79
CA LEU A 227 -7.62 -12.74 5.99
C LEU A 227 -9.16 -12.70 6.05
N GLN A 228 -9.70 -11.55 6.45
CA GLN A 228 -11.12 -11.15 6.42
C GLN A 228 -11.42 -10.24 5.20
N GLU A 229 -12.67 -9.78 5.04
CA GLU A 229 -13.10 -9.02 3.86
C GLU A 229 -13.55 -7.56 4.12
N ASN A 230 -13.19 -6.67 3.18
CA ASN A 230 -13.81 -5.38 2.90
C ASN A 230 -13.91 -4.39 4.08
N ARG A 231 -12.78 -4.05 4.71
CA ARG A 231 -12.74 -3.06 5.82
C ARG A 231 -11.58 -2.09 5.70
N SER A 232 -11.91 -0.81 5.68
CA SER A 232 -10.91 0.24 5.87
C SER A 232 -10.48 0.32 7.32
N PHE A 233 -9.24 0.76 7.57
CA PHE A 233 -8.76 0.96 8.94
C PHE A 233 -9.63 1.96 9.69
N ASP A 234 -9.97 3.11 9.12
CA ASP A 234 -10.80 4.11 9.83
C ASP A 234 -12.19 3.61 10.19
N SER A 235 -12.80 2.73 9.38
CA SER A 235 -14.11 2.16 9.67
C SER A 235 -14.12 1.27 10.92
N TYR A 236 -12.99 0.63 11.26
CA TYR A 236 -12.90 -0.37 12.34
C TYR A 236 -12.01 0.07 13.49
N PHE A 237 -10.93 0.79 13.23
CA PHE A 237 -9.94 1.23 14.20
C PHE A 237 -9.69 2.73 14.17
N GLY A 238 -10.55 3.50 13.48
CA GLY A 238 -10.50 4.96 13.51
C GLY A 238 -10.55 5.52 14.94
N MET A 239 -11.24 4.85 15.86
CA MET A 239 -11.35 5.27 17.26
C MET A 239 -10.35 4.56 18.21
N LEU A 240 -9.44 3.72 17.69
CA LEU A 240 -8.55 2.88 18.51
C LEU A 240 -7.63 3.70 19.42
N GLY A 241 -7.10 4.83 18.94
CA GLY A 241 -6.22 5.69 19.75
C GLY A 241 -6.92 6.25 20.99
N GLN A 242 -8.19 6.65 20.86
CA GLN A 242 -9.01 7.14 21.98
C GLN A 242 -9.30 6.02 22.98
N TYR A 243 -9.61 4.82 22.47
CA TYR A 243 -9.79 3.64 23.32
C TYR A 243 -8.51 3.28 24.09
N LYS A 244 -7.35 3.23 23.42
CA LYS A 244 -6.04 3.03 24.07
C LYS A 244 -5.81 4.02 25.20
N ALA A 245 -6.10 5.31 24.96
CA ALA A 245 -5.98 6.34 25.99
C ALA A 245 -6.91 6.10 27.19
N SER A 246 -8.15 5.66 26.96
CA SER A 246 -9.08 5.29 28.04
C SER A 246 -8.60 4.10 28.87
N GLU A 247 -7.78 3.23 28.28
CA GLU A 247 -7.14 2.08 28.92
C GLU A 247 -5.75 2.41 29.53
N GLY A 248 -5.38 3.70 29.56
CA GLY A 248 -4.11 4.17 30.13
C GLY A 248 -2.88 3.91 29.24
N LEU A 249 -3.08 3.59 27.96
CA LEU A 249 -2.02 3.42 26.97
C LEU A 249 -1.77 4.71 26.18
N ALA A 250 -0.73 4.73 25.36
CA ALA A 250 -0.43 5.86 24.47
C ALA A 250 -1.55 6.04 23.43
N ASN A 251 -1.91 7.30 23.17
CA ASN A 251 -2.74 7.69 22.03
C ASN A 251 -1.84 7.90 20.80
N ASP A 252 -1.32 6.80 20.29
CA ASP A 252 -0.30 6.73 19.24
C ASP A 252 -0.87 6.04 17.99
N VAL A 253 -2.14 6.26 17.67
CA VAL A 253 -2.78 5.73 16.46
C VAL A 253 -3.20 6.89 15.59
N ASP A 254 -2.82 6.87 14.31
CA ASP A 254 -3.36 7.76 13.30
C ASP A 254 -4.79 7.34 12.91
N GLY A 255 -5.73 7.70 13.78
CA GLY A 255 -7.14 7.34 13.68
C GLY A 255 -8.00 8.38 12.95
N LEU A 256 -9.30 8.14 12.98
CA LEU A 256 -10.31 8.92 12.27
C LEU A 256 -10.54 10.29 12.92
N ASN A 257 -10.42 11.34 12.13
CA ASN A 257 -10.81 12.69 12.53
C ASN A 257 -12.32 12.91 12.34
N LEU A 258 -13.07 12.98 13.44
CA LEU A 258 -14.53 13.19 13.42
C LEU A 258 -14.97 14.55 12.85
N ASN A 259 -14.06 15.51 12.68
CA ASN A 259 -14.34 16.79 12.03
C ASN A 259 -14.15 16.76 10.51
N THR A 260 -13.66 15.65 9.95
CA THR A 260 -13.58 15.46 8.50
C THR A 260 -14.95 15.68 7.87
N THR A 261 -14.97 16.25 6.67
CA THR A 261 -16.20 16.50 5.93
C THR A 261 -15.99 16.14 4.47
N LEU A 262 -16.81 15.23 3.94
CA LEU A 262 -16.92 14.97 2.50
C LEU A 262 -18.29 15.39 2.00
N ASN A 263 -18.39 15.82 0.75
CA ASN A 263 -19.67 16.17 0.15
C ASN A 263 -20.26 14.94 -0.57
N ASN A 264 -21.54 14.67 -0.33
CA ASN A 264 -22.26 13.64 -1.06
C ASN A 264 -22.52 14.04 -2.52
N THR A 265 -23.14 13.14 -3.30
CA THR A 265 -23.49 13.38 -4.71
C THR A 265 -24.46 14.54 -4.95
N GLN A 266 -25.08 15.08 -3.90
CA GLN A 266 -25.95 16.27 -3.91
C GLN A 266 -25.26 17.53 -3.37
N GLY A 267 -23.97 17.46 -3.02
CA GLY A 267 -23.20 18.57 -2.46
C GLY A 267 -23.46 18.84 -0.97
N GLN A 268 -24.12 17.92 -0.27
CA GLN A 268 -24.38 18.05 1.16
C GLN A 268 -23.18 17.53 1.97
N PRO A 269 -22.73 18.26 3.01
CA PRO A 269 -21.60 17.84 3.84
C PRO A 269 -21.98 16.66 4.74
N VAL A 270 -21.12 15.65 4.78
CA VAL A 270 -21.23 14.45 5.61
C VAL A 270 -19.97 14.31 6.46
N HIS A 271 -20.15 14.19 7.77
CA HIS A 271 -19.07 13.88 8.72
C HIS A 271 -19.03 12.39 9.01
N PRO A 272 -17.88 11.85 9.46
CA PRO A 272 -17.87 10.51 9.99
C PRO A 272 -18.86 10.34 11.16
N PHE A 273 -19.55 9.21 11.19
CA PHE A 273 -20.56 8.92 12.21
C PHE A 273 -20.47 7.47 12.67
N HIS A 274 -20.82 7.24 13.93
CA HIS A 274 -20.89 5.89 14.48
C HIS A 274 -22.12 5.18 13.88
N TYR A 275 -21.91 3.99 13.31
CA TYR A 275 -23.02 3.22 12.73
C TYR A 275 -24.05 2.84 13.79
N GLN A 276 -25.33 2.86 13.40
CA GLN A 276 -26.45 2.46 14.26
C GLN A 276 -26.95 1.04 13.97
N THR A 277 -26.15 0.26 13.25
CA THR A 277 -26.39 -1.10 12.77
C THR A 277 -25.07 -1.84 12.66
N VAL A 278 -25.06 -3.16 12.84
CA VAL A 278 -23.85 -4.01 12.69
C VAL A 278 -23.75 -4.67 11.31
N CYS A 279 -24.41 -4.12 10.30
CA CYS A 279 -24.30 -4.52 8.91
C CYS A 279 -24.62 -3.33 7.99
N THR A 280 -24.02 -3.33 6.80
CA THR A 280 -24.17 -2.27 5.80
C THR A 280 -24.28 -2.87 4.40
N GLU A 281 -24.94 -2.18 3.47
CA GLU A 281 -24.93 -2.51 2.06
C GLU A 281 -23.54 -2.29 1.44
N ASN A 282 -23.22 -3.10 0.43
CA ASN A 282 -21.95 -3.00 -0.29
C ASN A 282 -21.72 -1.61 -0.88
N LEU A 283 -20.45 -1.22 -0.91
CA LEU A 283 -19.90 -0.16 -1.75
C LEU A 283 -18.98 -0.82 -2.80
N SER A 284 -18.45 -0.03 -3.73
CA SER A 284 -17.55 -0.55 -4.77
C SER A 284 -16.10 -0.25 -4.44
N PRO A 285 -15.26 -1.26 -4.20
CA PRO A 285 -13.80 -1.11 -4.14
C PRO A 285 -13.11 -1.36 -5.48
N ALA A 286 -13.85 -1.39 -6.59
CA ALA A 286 -13.26 -1.71 -7.88
C ALA A 286 -12.26 -0.63 -8.32
N TRP A 287 -11.40 -0.97 -9.29
CA TRP A 287 -10.28 -0.13 -9.71
C TRP A 287 -10.68 1.32 -9.98
N ASP A 288 -11.72 1.55 -10.77
CA ASP A 288 -12.12 2.90 -11.17
C ASP A 288 -12.62 3.72 -9.98
N GLU A 289 -13.44 3.11 -9.12
CA GLU A 289 -13.95 3.73 -7.89
C GLU A 289 -12.83 4.01 -6.91
N ALA A 290 -11.98 3.04 -6.59
CA ALA A 290 -10.87 3.23 -5.65
C ALA A 290 -9.90 4.35 -6.09
N HIS A 291 -9.69 4.53 -7.41
CA HIS A 291 -8.88 5.64 -7.92
C HIS A 291 -9.60 6.99 -7.85
N VAL A 292 -10.94 7.01 -7.91
CA VAL A 292 -11.74 8.22 -7.65
C VAL A 292 -11.76 8.52 -6.15
N ASP A 293 -11.94 7.54 -5.29
CA ASP A 293 -11.97 7.69 -3.83
C ASP A 293 -10.69 8.34 -3.32
N VAL A 294 -9.55 7.86 -3.83
CA VAL A 294 -8.23 8.41 -3.52
C VAL A 294 -8.03 9.78 -4.17
N ASP A 295 -8.55 10.04 -5.36
CA ASP A 295 -8.36 11.24 -6.19
C ASP A 295 -6.94 11.85 -6.13
N GLY A 296 -5.94 11.10 -6.60
CA GLY A 296 -4.55 11.55 -6.54
C GLY A 296 -4.02 11.73 -5.10
N GLY A 297 -4.75 11.15 -4.13
CA GLY A 297 -4.50 11.08 -2.70
C GLY A 297 -5.11 12.22 -1.87
N LEU A 298 -6.09 12.93 -2.42
CA LEU A 298 -6.94 13.85 -1.65
C LEU A 298 -7.88 13.14 -0.69
N MET A 299 -8.17 11.87 -0.97
CA MET A 299 -9.02 11.02 -0.13
C MET A 299 -10.43 11.62 0.05
N ASP A 300 -10.97 12.28 -0.97
CA ASP A 300 -12.24 13.02 -0.92
C ASP A 300 -13.32 12.49 -1.88
N GLY A 301 -13.00 11.45 -2.67
CA GLY A 301 -13.91 10.88 -3.66
C GLY A 301 -14.85 9.80 -3.14
N PHE A 302 -14.66 9.30 -1.92
CA PHE A 302 -15.40 8.15 -1.35
C PHE A 302 -16.92 8.29 -1.42
N MET A 303 -17.43 9.52 -1.34
CA MET A 303 -18.87 9.80 -1.40
C MET A 303 -19.43 9.87 -2.83
N LEU A 304 -18.57 9.99 -3.85
CA LEU A 304 -18.94 10.14 -5.25
C LEU A 304 -19.14 8.79 -5.95
N THR A 305 -18.46 7.75 -5.48
CA THR A 305 -18.43 6.39 -6.06
C THR A 305 -19.47 5.45 -5.46
N THR A 306 -20.09 5.86 -4.35
CA THR A 306 -21.12 5.10 -3.63
C THR A 306 -22.31 4.70 -4.51
N THR A 307 -22.61 5.51 -5.52
CA THR A 307 -23.69 5.26 -6.48
C THR A 307 -23.36 4.20 -7.54
N SER A 308 -22.10 3.75 -7.64
CA SER A 308 -21.72 2.59 -8.46
C SER A 308 -22.35 1.29 -7.95
N VAL A 309 -22.70 1.23 -6.66
CA VAL A 309 -23.59 0.21 -6.08
C VAL A 309 -24.86 0.91 -5.59
N PRO A 310 -25.89 1.02 -6.45
CA PRO A 310 -27.10 1.77 -6.11
C PRO A 310 -27.78 1.24 -4.85
N SER A 311 -28.19 2.15 -3.97
CA SER A 311 -28.95 1.85 -2.76
C SER A 311 -30.30 2.55 -2.79
N THR A 312 -31.34 1.86 -2.33
CA THR A 312 -32.66 2.49 -2.06
C THR A 312 -32.77 3.05 -0.64
N ILE A 313 -31.85 2.67 0.24
CA ILE A 313 -31.86 3.00 1.67
C ILE A 313 -31.02 4.26 1.94
N ASP A 314 -29.83 4.29 1.36
CA ASP A 314 -28.85 5.37 1.44
C ASP A 314 -28.44 5.79 0.02
N PRO A 315 -29.33 6.45 -0.74
CA PRO A 315 -29.14 6.75 -2.16
C PRO A 315 -28.03 7.76 -2.43
N THR A 316 -27.57 8.48 -1.42
CA THR A 316 -26.43 9.40 -1.52
C THR A 316 -25.14 8.82 -0.92
N GLY A 317 -25.19 7.59 -0.42
CA GLY A 317 -24.03 6.79 -0.04
C GLY A 317 -23.31 7.22 1.23
N THR A 318 -24.01 7.91 2.13
CA THR A 318 -23.43 8.39 3.39
C THR A 318 -22.79 7.30 4.23
N ARG A 319 -23.22 6.03 4.09
CA ARG A 319 -22.63 4.87 4.75
C ARG A 319 -21.13 4.72 4.52
N ALA A 320 -20.56 5.26 3.45
CA ALA A 320 -19.11 5.25 3.26
C ALA A 320 -18.34 5.94 4.40
N MET A 321 -18.95 6.90 5.09
CA MET A 321 -18.36 7.65 6.20
C MET A 321 -18.62 7.04 7.59
N GLY A 322 -19.29 5.90 7.67
CA GLY A 322 -19.60 5.29 8.96
C GLY A 322 -18.41 4.54 9.57
N TYR A 323 -18.37 4.47 10.89
CA TYR A 323 -17.36 3.72 11.65
C TYR A 323 -17.99 2.93 12.81
N TYR A 324 -17.27 1.91 13.24
CA TYR A 324 -17.50 1.12 14.45
C TYR A 324 -16.49 1.47 15.53
N ASP A 325 -16.81 1.16 16.78
CA ASP A 325 -15.89 1.34 17.89
C ASP A 325 -15.84 0.13 18.85
N GLN A 326 -15.18 0.29 20.00
CA GLN A 326 -15.07 -0.75 21.02
C GLN A 326 -16.42 -1.25 21.56
N THR A 327 -17.51 -0.50 21.38
CA THR A 327 -18.85 -0.94 21.79
C THR A 327 -19.44 -1.98 20.84
N ASP A 328 -19.01 -1.98 19.57
CA ASP A 328 -19.46 -2.95 18.57
C ASP A 328 -18.52 -4.15 18.46
N ILE A 329 -17.21 -3.89 18.42
CA ILE A 329 -16.14 -4.89 18.21
C ILE A 329 -15.08 -4.90 19.32
N PRO A 330 -15.48 -5.06 20.60
CA PRO A 330 -14.58 -4.98 21.76
C PRO A 330 -13.41 -5.97 21.71
N TYR A 331 -13.59 -7.16 21.13
CA TYR A 331 -12.51 -8.14 21.03
C TYR A 331 -11.34 -7.61 20.19
N TYR A 332 -11.66 -7.02 19.03
CA TYR A 332 -10.65 -6.44 18.15
C TYR A 332 -9.98 -5.21 18.76
N TYR A 333 -10.74 -4.34 19.42
CA TYR A 333 -10.19 -3.16 20.09
C TYR A 333 -9.21 -3.54 21.20
N GLU A 334 -9.59 -4.46 22.10
CA GLU A 334 -8.68 -4.91 23.16
C GLU A 334 -7.48 -5.68 22.58
N ALA A 335 -7.69 -6.53 21.58
CA ALA A 335 -6.60 -7.25 20.92
C ALA A 335 -5.57 -6.29 20.30
N ALA A 336 -6.01 -5.31 19.51
CA ALA A 336 -5.14 -4.33 18.89
C ALA A 336 -4.46 -3.42 19.94
N ALA A 337 -5.11 -3.13 21.06
CA ALA A 337 -4.56 -2.32 22.15
C ALA A 337 -3.50 -3.06 22.99
N ARG A 338 -3.64 -4.38 23.20
CA ARG A 338 -2.77 -5.17 24.09
C ARG A 338 -1.67 -5.93 23.36
N PHE A 339 -1.95 -6.45 22.17
CA PHE A 339 -0.93 -7.01 21.28
C PHE A 339 -0.29 -5.89 20.48
N THR A 340 -0.06 -6.11 19.19
CA THR A 340 0.48 -5.11 18.30
C THR A 340 -0.36 -4.99 17.04
N THR A 341 -0.42 -3.77 16.52
CA THR A 341 -1.22 -3.37 15.37
C THR A 341 -0.42 -2.41 14.48
N SER A 342 -0.98 -2.02 13.34
CA SER A 342 -0.39 -1.06 12.42
C SER A 342 -1.44 -0.08 11.96
N ASP A 343 -1.14 1.21 12.02
CA ASP A 343 -1.94 2.27 11.40
C ASP A 343 -1.42 2.64 10.00
N ARG A 344 -0.58 1.77 9.42
CA ARG A 344 0.04 1.91 8.09
C ARG A 344 0.14 0.56 7.35
N PHE A 345 -0.82 -0.34 7.56
CA PHE A 345 -0.94 -1.56 6.76
C PHE A 345 -2.03 -1.39 5.70
N PHE A 346 -1.74 -1.73 4.45
CA PHE A 346 -2.59 -1.45 3.31
C PHE A 346 -2.90 -2.71 2.52
N SER A 347 -4.00 -2.70 1.76
CA SER A 347 -4.12 -3.67 0.67
C SER A 347 -3.03 -3.43 -0.38
N PRO A 348 -2.60 -4.44 -1.15
CA PRO A 348 -1.51 -4.28 -2.12
C PRO A 348 -1.80 -3.33 -3.29
N ALA A 349 -3.07 -3.14 -3.67
CA ALA A 349 -3.44 -2.31 -4.82
C ALA A 349 -4.82 -1.67 -4.66
N LEU A 350 -5.03 -0.53 -5.34
CA LEU A 350 -6.33 0.13 -5.50
C LEU A 350 -7.23 -0.65 -6.47
N THR A 351 -7.81 -1.73 -5.95
CA THR A 351 -8.70 -2.65 -6.67
C THR A 351 -9.43 -3.53 -5.65
N ASN A 352 -10.32 -4.37 -6.14
CA ASN A 352 -11.15 -5.22 -5.30
C ASN A 352 -10.41 -6.48 -4.79
N THR A 353 -11.16 -7.28 -4.05
CA THR A 353 -10.76 -8.55 -3.42
C THR A 353 -9.85 -9.41 -4.27
N VAL A 354 -10.26 -9.77 -5.50
CA VAL A 354 -9.59 -10.83 -6.25
C VAL A 354 -8.14 -10.47 -6.60
N PRO A 355 -7.84 -9.32 -7.23
CA PRO A 355 -6.44 -8.97 -7.46
C PRO A 355 -5.62 -8.78 -6.18
N ASN A 356 -6.19 -8.26 -5.08
CA ASN A 356 -5.47 -8.16 -3.81
C ASN A 356 -5.17 -9.54 -3.20
N ARG A 357 -6.07 -10.51 -3.30
CA ARG A 357 -5.81 -11.92 -2.93
C ARG A 357 -4.80 -12.60 -3.86
N LEU A 358 -4.64 -12.18 -5.12
CA LEU A 358 -3.53 -12.66 -5.96
C LEU A 358 -2.17 -12.22 -5.39
N TYR A 359 -2.05 -10.98 -4.88
CA TYR A 359 -0.84 -10.51 -4.21
C TYR A 359 -0.52 -11.33 -2.96
N MET A 360 -1.54 -11.73 -2.20
CA MET A 360 -1.37 -12.60 -1.02
C MET A 360 -0.60 -13.89 -1.32
N PHE A 361 -0.72 -14.47 -2.53
CA PHE A 361 -0.02 -15.70 -2.88
C PHE A 361 1.18 -15.51 -3.79
N THR A 362 1.22 -14.43 -4.57
CA THR A 362 2.17 -14.31 -5.70
C THR A 362 3.00 -13.03 -5.67
N GLY A 363 2.76 -12.11 -4.72
CA GLY A 363 3.42 -10.80 -4.70
C GLY A 363 3.02 -9.86 -5.85
N THR A 364 2.10 -10.28 -6.73
CA THR A 364 1.60 -9.52 -7.88
C THR A 364 0.14 -9.87 -8.19
N SER A 365 -0.52 -9.08 -9.04
CA SER A 365 -1.76 -9.49 -9.71
C SER A 365 -1.52 -9.90 -11.17
N PHE A 366 -0.25 -9.96 -11.60
CA PHE A 366 0.20 -10.26 -12.97
C PHE A 366 -0.57 -9.43 -14.02
N GLY A 367 -0.64 -8.12 -13.73
CA GLY A 367 -1.28 -7.11 -14.56
C GLY A 367 -2.79 -6.94 -14.33
N ASN A 368 -3.46 -7.77 -13.53
CA ASN A 368 -4.91 -7.69 -13.40
C ASN A 368 -5.33 -6.53 -12.49
N ALA A 369 -6.02 -5.56 -13.08
CA ALA A 369 -6.68 -4.45 -12.38
C ALA A 369 -8.10 -4.82 -11.90
N PHE A 370 -8.68 -5.88 -12.45
CA PHE A 370 -10.03 -6.38 -12.18
C PHE A 370 -9.97 -7.91 -12.00
N PRO A 371 -11.00 -8.55 -11.40
CA PRO A 371 -11.03 -9.99 -11.22
C PRO A 371 -10.83 -10.75 -12.54
N PRO A 372 -9.72 -11.48 -12.73
CA PRO A 372 -9.52 -12.29 -13.91
C PRO A 372 -10.36 -13.56 -13.87
N THR A 373 -10.69 -14.10 -15.04
CA THR A 373 -11.15 -15.50 -15.14
C THR A 373 -9.92 -16.41 -15.10
N PRO A 374 -9.85 -17.38 -14.16
CA PRO A 374 -8.77 -18.36 -14.16
C PRO A 374 -8.76 -19.17 -15.46
N PRO A 375 -7.58 -19.45 -16.05
CA PRO A 375 -7.50 -20.30 -17.23
C PRO A 375 -7.91 -21.74 -16.87
N SER A 376 -8.26 -22.54 -17.88
CA SER A 376 -8.54 -23.96 -17.66
C SER A 376 -7.36 -24.64 -16.98
N GLY A 377 -7.60 -25.16 -15.79
CA GLY A 377 -6.57 -25.78 -14.97
C GLY A 377 -5.83 -24.88 -13.98
N GLY A 378 -6.22 -23.61 -13.86
CA GLY A 378 -5.74 -22.66 -12.87
C GLY A 378 -4.51 -21.86 -13.29
N PHE A 379 -4.27 -20.74 -12.61
CA PHE A 379 -3.10 -19.89 -12.77
C PHE A 379 -1.80 -20.68 -12.55
N THR A 380 -0.82 -20.45 -13.41
CA THR A 380 0.49 -21.14 -13.39
C THR A 380 1.62 -20.26 -12.86
N GLN A 381 1.29 -19.04 -12.44
CA GLN A 381 2.21 -18.14 -11.76
C GLN A 381 2.75 -18.80 -10.49
N PRO A 382 4.06 -18.66 -10.20
CA PRO A 382 4.63 -19.12 -8.94
C PRO A 382 3.85 -18.54 -7.76
N THR A 383 3.58 -19.38 -6.77
CA THR A 383 2.95 -19.00 -5.51
C THR A 383 3.92 -19.23 -4.37
N ILE A 384 3.69 -18.57 -3.23
CA ILE A 384 4.45 -18.82 -2.01
C ILE A 384 4.40 -20.31 -1.63
N PHE A 385 3.26 -20.98 -1.85
CA PHE A 385 3.10 -22.42 -1.63
C PHE A 385 4.09 -23.26 -2.46
N ALA A 386 4.29 -22.92 -3.73
CA ALA A 386 5.24 -23.61 -4.59
C ALA A 386 6.68 -23.43 -4.10
N HIS A 387 7.03 -22.22 -3.66
CA HIS A 387 8.36 -21.95 -3.11
C HIS A 387 8.56 -22.61 -1.74
N LEU A 388 7.51 -22.71 -0.91
CA LEU A 388 7.53 -23.46 0.35
C LEU A 388 7.79 -24.94 0.10
N ASP A 389 7.11 -25.55 -0.88
CA ASP A 389 7.33 -26.94 -1.26
C ASP A 389 8.77 -27.16 -1.77
N GLN A 390 9.29 -26.23 -2.58
CA GLN A 390 10.68 -26.29 -3.06
C GLN A 390 11.71 -26.20 -1.91
N ALA A 391 11.41 -25.42 -0.86
CA ALA A 391 12.23 -25.29 0.33
C ALA A 391 12.04 -26.42 1.36
N GLY A 392 11.08 -27.33 1.13
CA GLY A 392 10.74 -28.39 2.08
C GLY A 392 10.03 -27.88 3.34
N VAL A 393 9.39 -26.72 3.27
CA VAL A 393 8.67 -26.08 4.38
C VAL A 393 7.21 -26.50 4.34
N SER A 394 6.69 -27.02 5.46
CA SER A 394 5.32 -27.51 5.53
C SER A 394 4.32 -26.36 5.53
N TRP A 395 3.21 -26.52 4.79
CA TRP A 395 2.15 -25.53 4.75
C TRP A 395 0.74 -26.13 4.76
N ARG A 396 -0.24 -25.32 5.16
CA ARG A 396 -1.67 -25.66 5.19
C ARG A 396 -2.54 -24.49 4.80
N TYR A 397 -3.65 -24.79 4.14
CA TYR A 397 -4.70 -23.83 3.85
C TYR A 397 -6.02 -24.29 4.49
N TYR A 398 -6.65 -23.43 5.26
CA TYR A 398 -7.97 -23.67 5.83
C TYR A 398 -9.04 -22.84 5.11
N TYR A 399 -10.11 -23.50 4.68
CA TYR A 399 -11.31 -22.86 4.11
C TYR A 399 -12.54 -23.11 4.99
N GLN A 400 -13.54 -22.23 4.92
CA GLN A 400 -14.77 -22.40 5.71
C GLN A 400 -15.93 -23.00 4.91
N ASP A 401 -16.25 -22.44 3.73
CA ASP A 401 -17.52 -22.70 3.06
C ASP A 401 -17.41 -23.69 1.91
N GLY A 402 -16.94 -24.89 2.25
CA GLY A 402 -16.72 -25.96 1.28
C GLY A 402 -15.53 -25.68 0.36
N ALA A 403 -15.01 -26.73 -0.27
CA ALA A 403 -13.74 -26.64 -1.00
C ALA A 403 -13.79 -25.59 -2.12
N SER A 404 -14.91 -25.47 -2.83
CA SER A 404 -15.09 -24.51 -3.95
C SER A 404 -14.95 -23.05 -3.55
N SER A 405 -15.01 -22.72 -2.26
CA SER A 405 -14.78 -21.36 -1.75
C SER A 405 -13.30 -21.04 -1.55
N ALA A 406 -12.42 -22.04 -1.54
CA ALA A 406 -10.99 -21.82 -1.32
C ALA A 406 -10.36 -21.12 -2.52
N PHE A 407 -9.90 -19.88 -2.35
CA PHE A 407 -9.30 -19.08 -3.43
C PHE A 407 -8.10 -19.75 -4.09
N ILE A 408 -7.35 -20.57 -3.34
CA ILE A 408 -6.23 -21.36 -3.88
C ILE A 408 -6.64 -22.30 -5.04
N GLN A 409 -7.92 -22.69 -5.17
CA GLN A 409 -8.41 -23.48 -6.31
C GLN A 409 -8.25 -22.78 -7.65
N GLN A 410 -8.11 -21.45 -7.66
CA GLN A 410 -7.84 -20.69 -8.88
C GLN A 410 -6.43 -20.95 -9.43
N PHE A 411 -5.55 -21.58 -8.66
CA PHE A 411 -4.17 -21.87 -9.03
C PHE A 411 -3.95 -23.33 -9.35
N SER A 412 -3.06 -23.59 -10.31
CA SER A 412 -2.73 -24.94 -10.77
C SER A 412 -2.11 -25.82 -9.68
N ILE A 413 -1.45 -25.23 -8.67
CA ILE A 413 -0.89 -25.94 -7.50
C ILE A 413 -1.97 -26.69 -6.70
N TYR A 414 -3.22 -26.25 -6.73
CA TYR A 414 -4.30 -26.96 -6.05
C TYR A 414 -4.45 -28.41 -6.54
N LYS A 415 -4.15 -28.68 -7.82
CA LYS A 415 -4.23 -30.03 -8.39
C LYS A 415 -3.24 -30.99 -7.74
N THR A 416 -2.04 -30.50 -7.41
CA THR A 416 -0.98 -31.31 -6.78
C THR A 416 -1.15 -31.36 -5.27
N ASP A 417 -1.65 -30.28 -4.67
CA ASP A 417 -1.60 -30.07 -3.22
C ASP A 417 -2.97 -29.98 -2.53
N SER A 418 -4.04 -30.44 -3.20
CA SER A 418 -5.40 -30.41 -2.63
C SER A 418 -5.52 -31.06 -1.25
N ALA A 419 -4.68 -32.04 -0.89
CA ALA A 419 -4.65 -32.65 0.44
C ALA A 419 -4.16 -31.70 1.56
N LYS A 420 -3.47 -30.60 1.21
CA LYS A 420 -3.05 -29.54 2.14
C LYS A 420 -4.12 -28.47 2.34
N VAL A 421 -5.23 -28.55 1.61
CA VAL A 421 -6.35 -27.59 1.62
C VAL A 421 -7.55 -28.26 2.29
N VAL A 422 -7.85 -27.85 3.52
CA VAL A 422 -8.78 -28.57 4.40
C VAL A 422 -9.83 -27.65 5.04
N PRO A 423 -10.98 -28.19 5.50
CA PRO A 423 -11.96 -27.39 6.22
C PRO A 423 -11.39 -26.76 7.50
N ILE A 424 -11.89 -25.59 7.88
CA ILE A 424 -11.53 -24.88 9.10
C ILE A 424 -11.81 -25.69 10.37
N ALA A 425 -12.71 -26.69 10.31
CA ALA A 425 -12.93 -27.60 11.43
C ALA A 425 -11.65 -28.35 11.85
N ASN A 426 -10.73 -28.62 10.92
CA ASN A 426 -9.45 -29.27 11.20
C ASN A 426 -8.51 -28.40 12.03
N TRP A 427 -8.64 -27.06 11.97
CA TRP A 427 -7.80 -26.13 12.74
C TRP A 427 -7.79 -26.46 14.23
N PHE A 428 -8.97 -26.72 14.79
CA PHE A 428 -9.15 -26.96 16.22
C PHE A 428 -8.51 -28.26 16.72
N SER A 429 -8.29 -29.25 15.83
CA SER A 429 -7.53 -30.45 16.16
C SER A 429 -6.04 -30.30 15.86
N ASP A 430 -5.69 -29.73 14.70
CA ASP A 430 -4.32 -29.64 14.21
C ASP A 430 -3.46 -28.79 15.15
N ILE A 431 -4.02 -27.71 15.68
CA ILE A 431 -3.30 -26.77 16.56
C ILE A 431 -2.92 -27.32 17.92
N MET A 432 -3.58 -28.40 18.36
CA MET A 432 -3.28 -29.07 19.62
C MET A 432 -2.01 -29.93 19.53
N ASN A 433 -1.45 -30.13 18.33
CA ASN A 433 -0.24 -30.91 18.11
C ASN A 433 0.84 -30.09 17.39
N ASP A 434 1.57 -29.30 18.17
CA ASP A 434 2.71 -28.46 17.76
C ASP A 434 3.71 -29.19 16.85
N SER A 435 4.00 -30.48 17.12
CA SER A 435 4.99 -31.24 16.34
C SER A 435 4.56 -31.52 14.89
N THR A 436 3.25 -31.52 14.63
CA THR A 436 2.67 -31.79 13.31
C THR A 436 2.01 -30.55 12.69
N LEU A 437 1.90 -29.45 13.43
CA LEU A 437 1.33 -28.22 12.94
C LEU A 437 2.23 -27.65 11.83
N PRO A 438 1.69 -27.27 10.66
CA PRO A 438 2.51 -26.78 9.56
C PRO A 438 3.18 -25.43 9.86
N SER A 439 4.35 -25.20 9.26
CA SER A 439 5.13 -23.99 9.50
C SER A 439 4.49 -22.73 8.94
N VAL A 440 3.80 -22.84 7.80
CA VAL A 440 3.06 -21.72 7.19
C VAL A 440 1.61 -22.08 7.00
N ILE A 441 0.71 -21.25 7.52
CA ILE A 441 -0.72 -21.51 7.49
C ILE A 441 -1.44 -20.30 6.90
N PHE A 442 -2.35 -20.56 5.98
CA PHE A 442 -3.30 -19.56 5.47
C PHE A 442 -4.70 -19.92 5.95
N ILE A 443 -5.42 -18.95 6.48
CA ILE A 443 -6.84 -19.03 6.82
C ILE A 443 -7.56 -17.98 5.99
N GLU A 444 -8.38 -18.44 5.06
CA GLU A 444 -9.20 -17.56 4.24
C GLU A 444 -10.68 -17.84 4.47
N ARG A 445 -11.46 -16.76 4.51
CA ARG A 445 -12.88 -16.79 4.79
C ARG A 445 -13.68 -16.61 3.52
N ALA A 446 -14.88 -17.16 3.58
CA ALA A 446 -15.79 -17.16 2.47
C ALA A 446 -17.16 -16.64 2.88
N SER A 447 -17.80 -16.03 1.89
CA SER A 447 -19.07 -15.32 1.98
C SER A 447 -20.31 -16.17 2.29
N PRO A 448 -20.44 -17.45 1.88
CA PRO A 448 -21.67 -18.21 2.11
C PRO A 448 -22.10 -18.35 3.58
N SER A 449 -21.16 -18.44 4.52
CA SER A 449 -21.47 -18.49 5.96
C SER A 449 -21.70 -17.12 6.60
N ALA A 450 -21.44 -16.03 5.86
CA ALA A 450 -21.50 -14.64 6.33
C ALA A 450 -20.62 -14.40 7.57
N ARG A 451 -19.41 -15.00 7.59
CA ARG A 451 -18.44 -14.90 8.70
C ARG A 451 -17.12 -14.24 8.32
N ASP A 452 -16.99 -13.79 7.09
CA ASP A 452 -15.87 -13.03 6.54
C ASP A 452 -15.93 -11.53 6.85
N GLU A 453 -17.03 -11.10 7.48
CA GLU A 453 -17.34 -9.69 7.78
C GLU A 453 -17.57 -8.84 6.53
N HIS A 454 -17.79 -9.43 5.36
CA HIS A 454 -18.15 -8.69 4.15
C HIS A 454 -19.45 -7.87 4.37
N PRO A 455 -19.60 -6.65 3.82
CA PRO A 455 -20.86 -5.92 3.91
C PRO A 455 -22.04 -6.78 3.42
N GLY A 456 -23.20 -6.60 4.06
CA GLY A 456 -24.36 -7.47 4.05
C GLY A 456 -24.39 -8.47 5.21
N ALA A 457 -23.22 -8.89 5.72
CA ALA A 457 -23.11 -9.74 6.90
C ALA A 457 -23.12 -8.94 8.21
N ASN A 458 -23.45 -9.63 9.31
CA ASN A 458 -23.36 -9.08 10.65
C ASN A 458 -21.90 -9.11 11.13
N ILE A 459 -21.29 -7.94 11.30
CA ILE A 459 -19.86 -7.80 11.64
C ILE A 459 -19.51 -8.42 12.99
N GLN A 460 -20.42 -8.35 13.96
CA GLN A 460 -20.23 -8.94 15.28
C GLN A 460 -20.17 -10.47 15.20
N ALA A 461 -20.97 -11.07 14.33
CA ALA A 461 -20.98 -12.51 14.11
C ALA A 461 -19.71 -13.02 13.39
N GLY A 462 -19.13 -12.22 12.49
CA GLY A 462 -17.83 -12.51 11.89
C GLY A 462 -16.68 -12.33 12.88
N ALA A 463 -16.69 -11.22 13.64
CA ALA A 463 -15.67 -10.92 14.65
C ALA A 463 -15.64 -11.98 15.77
N ALA A 464 -16.81 -12.49 16.20
CA ALA A 464 -16.87 -13.55 17.20
C ALA A 464 -16.31 -14.89 16.68
N ASP A 465 -16.47 -15.17 15.39
CA ASP A 465 -15.92 -16.38 14.79
C ASP A 465 -14.40 -16.27 14.58
N ALA A 466 -13.91 -15.11 14.13
CA ALA A 466 -12.48 -14.81 14.13
C ALA A 466 -11.86 -14.91 15.53
N ALA A 467 -12.54 -14.38 16.55
CA ALA A 467 -12.13 -14.52 17.95
C ALA A 467 -12.03 -15.99 18.37
N ASN A 468 -12.95 -16.85 17.94
CA ASN A 468 -12.89 -18.29 18.22
C ASN A 468 -11.64 -18.95 17.61
N ILE A 469 -11.30 -18.62 16.36
CA ILE A 469 -10.10 -19.13 15.68
C ILE A 469 -8.82 -18.66 16.38
N ILE A 470 -8.75 -17.37 16.71
CA ILE A 470 -7.59 -16.76 17.36
C ILE A 470 -7.41 -17.30 18.79
N ASN A 471 -8.50 -17.40 19.56
CA ASN A 471 -8.47 -17.95 20.91
C ASN A 471 -8.05 -19.41 20.91
N ALA A 472 -8.39 -20.20 19.88
CA ALA A 472 -7.89 -21.57 19.77
C ALA A 472 -6.35 -21.61 19.70
N LEU A 473 -5.71 -20.67 18.99
CA LEU A 473 -4.25 -20.54 18.99
C LEU A 473 -3.70 -20.10 20.33
N ILE A 474 -4.25 -19.03 20.90
CA ILE A 474 -3.76 -18.44 22.15
C ILE A 474 -3.75 -19.47 23.30
N HIS A 475 -4.70 -20.40 23.32
CA HIS A 475 -4.81 -21.44 24.36
C HIS A 475 -4.20 -22.79 23.96
N SER A 476 -3.54 -22.87 22.80
CA SER A 476 -2.92 -24.11 22.32
C SER A 476 -1.48 -24.29 22.83
N PRO A 477 -0.95 -25.53 22.81
CA PRO A 477 0.48 -25.77 23.03
C PRO A 477 1.41 -25.07 22.03
N SER A 478 0.87 -24.73 20.85
CA SER A 478 1.60 -24.09 19.75
C SER A 478 1.72 -22.57 19.92
N TRP A 479 1.08 -21.97 20.94
CA TRP A 479 1.14 -20.52 21.18
C TRP A 479 2.57 -19.99 21.28
N LYS A 480 3.42 -20.68 22.04
CA LYS A 480 4.78 -20.25 22.47
C LYS A 480 5.73 -19.86 21.33
N ASP A 481 5.51 -20.35 20.12
CA ASP A 481 6.36 -20.21 18.93
C ASP A 481 5.53 -19.89 17.67
N SER A 482 4.34 -19.32 17.84
CA SER A 482 3.46 -18.92 16.73
C SER A 482 3.33 -17.39 16.58
N ALA A 483 3.06 -16.95 15.35
CA ALA A 483 2.57 -15.62 15.04
C ALA A 483 1.35 -15.73 14.13
N LEU A 484 0.19 -15.26 14.59
CA LEU A 484 -1.01 -15.10 13.76
C LEU A 484 -1.19 -13.64 13.40
N ILE A 485 -1.35 -13.37 12.11
CA ILE A 485 -1.53 -12.05 11.54
C ILE A 485 -2.94 -11.99 10.96
N LEU A 486 -3.82 -11.21 11.61
CA LEU A 486 -5.16 -10.91 11.12
C LEU A 486 -5.12 -9.64 10.28
N SER A 487 -5.68 -9.68 9.07
CA SER A 487 -5.87 -8.50 8.20
C SER A 487 -7.15 -8.63 7.37
N TYR A 488 -7.45 -7.61 6.57
CA TYR A 488 -8.53 -7.59 5.59
C TYR A 488 -7.97 -7.48 4.17
N ASP A 489 -8.70 -7.97 3.19
CA ASP A 489 -8.31 -8.09 1.77
C ASP A 489 -8.30 -6.76 0.97
N GLU A 490 -9.15 -5.81 1.36
CA GLU A 490 -9.21 -4.43 0.86
C GLU A 490 -10.15 -3.54 1.71
N GLY A 491 -10.35 -2.28 1.33
CA GLY A 491 -11.06 -1.25 2.11
C GLY A 491 -12.59 -1.24 2.02
N GLY A 492 -13.20 -2.00 1.12
CA GLY A 492 -14.64 -2.15 0.94
C GLY A 492 -15.34 -0.95 0.28
N GLY A 493 -14.61 0.08 -0.13
CA GLY A 493 -15.16 1.40 -0.50
C GLY A 493 -15.53 2.26 0.72
N LEU A 494 -15.16 1.83 1.94
CA LEU A 494 -15.34 2.59 3.17
C LEU A 494 -14.24 3.65 3.29
N TYR A 495 -14.60 4.79 3.88
CA TYR A 495 -13.70 5.91 4.04
C TYR A 495 -12.45 5.51 4.82
N ASP A 496 -11.29 5.96 4.32
CA ASP A 496 -10.05 6.05 5.07
C ASP A 496 -9.35 7.35 4.69
N HIS A 497 -8.84 8.07 5.69
CA HIS A 497 -8.20 9.35 5.46
C HIS A 497 -6.74 9.21 5.01
N VAL A 498 -6.13 8.03 5.13
CA VAL A 498 -4.70 7.83 4.85
C VAL A 498 -4.49 7.46 3.40
N ARG A 499 -3.75 8.33 2.71
CA ARG A 499 -3.32 8.10 1.33
C ARG A 499 -2.53 6.78 1.20
N PRO A 500 -2.76 6.02 0.11
CA PRO A 500 -1.92 4.87 -0.24
C PRO A 500 -0.42 5.21 -0.29
N ALA A 501 0.41 4.31 0.23
CA ALA A 501 1.86 4.46 0.24
C ALA A 501 2.48 4.11 -1.12
N ARG A 502 3.64 4.68 -1.44
CA ARG A 502 4.41 4.30 -2.63
C ARG A 502 5.08 2.95 -2.43
N GLU A 503 5.06 2.13 -3.47
CA GLU A 503 5.66 0.80 -3.44
C GLU A 503 6.40 0.47 -4.74
N VAL A 504 7.33 -0.49 -4.64
CA VAL A 504 8.02 -1.01 -5.81
C VAL A 504 7.01 -1.78 -6.67
N LYS A 505 7.00 -1.52 -7.98
CA LYS A 505 6.21 -2.34 -8.91
C LYS A 505 6.65 -3.79 -8.79
N PRO A 506 5.74 -4.76 -8.66
CA PRO A 506 6.12 -6.16 -8.50
C PRO A 506 6.86 -6.71 -9.71
N ASP A 507 6.49 -6.26 -10.90
CA ASP A 507 7.03 -6.70 -12.17
C ASP A 507 6.89 -5.60 -13.24
N SER A 508 7.23 -5.91 -14.49
CA SER A 508 7.13 -4.98 -15.63
C SER A 508 5.74 -4.92 -16.26
N LEU A 509 4.73 -5.61 -15.71
CA LEU A 509 3.41 -5.69 -16.31
C LEU A 509 2.59 -4.44 -15.95
N ALA A 510 2.07 -3.78 -16.98
CA ALA A 510 1.12 -2.68 -16.80
C ALA A 510 -0.25 -3.22 -16.37
N PRO A 511 -1.06 -2.42 -15.65
CA PRO A 511 -2.46 -2.75 -15.42
C PRO A 511 -3.23 -2.99 -16.73
N LYS A 512 -4.01 -4.06 -16.78
CA LYS A 512 -4.89 -4.42 -17.91
C LYS A 512 -6.12 -3.52 -17.88
N LEU A 513 -5.99 -2.34 -18.49
CA LEU A 513 -7.01 -1.30 -18.54
C LEU A 513 -7.52 -1.09 -19.97
N THR A 514 -8.77 -0.65 -20.08
CA THR A 514 -9.34 -0.09 -21.31
C THR A 514 -9.25 1.43 -21.30
N SER A 515 -9.52 2.08 -22.44
CA SER A 515 -9.55 3.55 -22.53
C SER A 515 -10.65 4.22 -21.68
N LYS A 516 -11.58 3.44 -21.12
CA LYS A 516 -12.65 3.93 -20.23
C LYS A 516 -12.24 3.92 -18.76
N ASN A 517 -11.22 3.14 -18.39
CA ASN A 517 -10.81 2.99 -17.00
C ASN A 517 -9.90 4.13 -16.56
N LYS A 518 -9.86 4.35 -15.25
CA LYS A 518 -8.95 5.31 -14.61
C LYS A 518 -7.50 4.87 -14.84
N PRO A 519 -6.62 5.79 -15.28
CA PRO A 519 -5.20 5.46 -15.41
C PRO A 519 -4.59 5.21 -14.03
N GLY A 520 -3.68 4.25 -13.97
CA GLY A 520 -2.97 3.92 -12.73
C GLY A 520 -1.85 2.93 -12.98
N ALA A 521 -1.14 2.57 -11.91
CA ALA A 521 -0.03 1.63 -11.93
C ALA A 521 0.07 0.90 -10.58
N PHE A 522 0.79 -0.23 -10.57
CA PHE A 522 1.04 -1.02 -9.36
C PHE A 522 2.26 -0.54 -8.54
N ASN A 523 2.52 0.76 -8.52
CA ASN A 523 3.66 1.39 -7.79
C ASN A 523 3.22 2.08 -6.49
N GLN A 524 2.09 1.63 -5.95
CA GLN A 524 1.54 2.09 -4.68
C GLN A 524 0.69 0.97 -4.08
N THR A 525 0.39 1.11 -2.79
CA THR A 525 -0.60 0.28 -2.10
C THR A 525 -2.02 0.63 -2.53
N GLY A 526 -3.00 -0.07 -1.97
CA GLY A 526 -4.40 0.30 -1.94
C GLY A 526 -4.76 1.08 -0.68
N ILE A 527 -6.04 0.97 -0.28
CA ILE A 527 -6.58 1.60 0.94
C ILE A 527 -6.00 0.92 2.19
N ARG A 528 -5.85 1.71 3.27
CA ARG A 528 -5.38 1.19 4.56
C ARG A 528 -6.41 0.22 5.14
N VAL A 529 -5.95 -0.91 5.63
CA VAL A 529 -6.77 -1.98 6.21
C VAL A 529 -6.31 -2.31 7.64
N PRO A 530 -7.20 -2.82 8.51
CA PRO A 530 -6.80 -3.25 9.84
C PRO A 530 -5.74 -4.36 9.82
N LEU A 531 -4.82 -4.34 10.80
CA LEU A 531 -3.83 -5.40 11.06
C LEU A 531 -3.71 -5.65 12.56
N ILE A 532 -3.70 -6.91 13.00
CA ILE A 532 -3.30 -7.29 14.37
C ILE A 532 -2.33 -8.48 14.28
N VAL A 533 -1.21 -8.42 15.01
CA VAL A 533 -0.28 -9.55 15.16
C VAL A 533 -0.40 -10.13 16.57
N PHE A 534 -0.81 -11.38 16.65
CA PHE A 534 -0.92 -12.17 17.86
C PHE A 534 0.29 -13.09 17.98
N SER A 535 1.15 -12.84 18.96
CA SER A 535 2.30 -13.71 19.25
C SER A 535 2.79 -13.51 20.69
N PRO A 536 3.35 -14.53 21.35
CA PRO A 536 4.11 -14.36 22.60
C PRO A 536 5.30 -13.40 22.46
N TRP A 537 5.84 -13.32 21.24
CA TRP A 537 7.01 -12.53 20.88
C TRP A 537 6.64 -11.13 20.41
N ALA A 538 5.35 -10.82 20.23
CA ALA A 538 4.91 -9.49 19.84
C ALA A 538 5.23 -8.47 20.94
N LYS A 539 5.57 -7.24 20.52
CA LYS A 539 5.73 -6.10 21.43
C LYS A 539 4.36 -5.75 22.03
N PRO A 540 4.20 -5.76 23.37
CA PRO A 540 2.94 -5.39 24.00
C PRO A 540 2.55 -3.95 23.68
N SER A 541 1.28 -3.73 23.35
CA SER A 541 0.64 -2.43 23.09
C SER A 541 1.33 -1.56 22.03
N PHE A 542 2.02 -2.17 21.07
CA PHE A 542 2.82 -1.48 20.05
C PHE A 542 2.00 -1.16 18.79
N VAL A 543 2.13 0.07 18.27
CA VAL A 543 1.58 0.50 16.98
C VAL A 543 2.73 0.72 16.01
N SER A 544 2.73 -0.03 14.91
CA SER A 544 3.62 0.22 13.78
C SER A 544 3.11 1.39 12.95
N HIS A 545 4.04 2.28 12.58
CA HIS A 545 3.82 3.41 11.66
C HIS A 545 4.53 3.24 10.31
N THR A 546 5.08 2.05 10.06
CA THR A 546 5.79 1.77 8.81
C THR A 546 4.78 1.28 7.77
N ALA A 547 4.79 1.92 6.59
CA ALA A 547 3.96 1.53 5.46
C ALA A 547 4.31 0.11 4.99
N ARG A 548 3.28 -0.74 4.89
CA ARG A 548 3.39 -2.15 4.48
C ARG A 548 2.12 -2.62 3.78
N ASP A 549 2.22 -3.71 3.04
CA ASP A 549 1.09 -4.47 2.52
C ASP A 549 1.33 -5.99 2.69
N TYR A 550 0.54 -6.84 2.04
CA TYR A 550 0.66 -8.31 2.17
C TYR A 550 2.02 -8.85 1.77
N THR A 551 2.75 -8.15 0.92
CA THR A 551 4.10 -8.56 0.51
C THR A 551 5.10 -8.49 1.67
N SER A 552 4.81 -7.73 2.72
CA SER A 552 5.56 -7.77 3.98
C SER A 552 5.34 -9.06 4.77
N ILE A 553 4.15 -9.66 4.68
CA ILE A 553 3.86 -10.98 5.29
C ILE A 553 4.55 -12.08 4.49
N LEU A 554 4.52 -12.01 3.15
CA LEU A 554 5.31 -12.89 2.28
C LEU A 554 6.79 -12.78 2.64
N ARG A 555 7.30 -11.56 2.79
CA ARG A 555 8.68 -11.34 3.16
C ARG A 555 9.04 -11.90 4.54
N LEU A 556 8.16 -11.77 5.53
CA LEU A 556 8.34 -12.40 6.84
C LEU A 556 8.47 -13.92 6.70
N ILE A 557 7.60 -14.57 5.91
CA ILE A 557 7.66 -16.01 5.62
C ILE A 557 8.98 -16.38 4.93
N GLU A 558 9.38 -15.60 3.93
CA GLU A 558 10.60 -15.79 3.15
C GLU A 558 11.86 -15.74 4.02
N ASP A 559 11.97 -14.71 4.88
CA ASP A 559 13.11 -14.55 5.78
C ASP A 559 13.11 -15.62 6.88
N THR A 560 11.94 -15.99 7.41
CA THR A 560 11.82 -16.98 8.51
C THR A 560 12.20 -18.38 8.06
N PHE A 561 11.76 -18.79 6.87
CA PHE A 561 11.91 -20.16 6.38
C PHE A 561 12.87 -20.31 5.20
N HIS A 562 13.64 -19.25 4.90
CA HIS A 562 14.61 -19.20 3.81
C HIS A 562 14.00 -19.54 2.45
N VAL A 563 12.82 -18.99 2.19
CA VAL A 563 12.08 -19.16 0.94
C VAL A 563 12.45 -18.03 -0.02
N THR A 564 12.53 -18.31 -1.32
CA THR A 564 12.90 -17.29 -2.31
C THR A 564 11.71 -16.34 -2.56
N PRO A 565 11.94 -15.00 -2.66
CA PRO A 565 10.89 -14.06 -3.03
C PRO A 565 10.27 -14.33 -4.41
N LEU A 566 9.00 -13.96 -4.59
CA LEU A 566 8.23 -14.20 -5.81
C LEU A 566 8.44 -13.09 -6.85
N THR A 567 8.59 -11.84 -6.41
CA THR A 567 8.60 -10.65 -7.27
C THR A 567 9.65 -9.62 -6.84
N LEU A 568 9.63 -8.42 -7.42
CA LEU A 568 10.39 -7.30 -6.88
C LEU A 568 9.71 -6.66 -5.66
N ARG A 569 8.40 -6.83 -5.45
CA ARG A 569 7.67 -6.13 -4.40
C ARG A 569 7.94 -6.74 -3.03
N ASP A 570 7.66 -8.03 -2.85
CA ASP A 570 8.04 -8.82 -1.67
C ASP A 570 9.55 -8.83 -1.41
N LYS A 571 10.38 -8.94 -2.46
CA LYS A 571 11.84 -8.84 -2.30
C LYS A 571 12.31 -7.53 -1.66
N ASN A 572 11.58 -6.43 -1.87
CA ASN A 572 11.92 -5.12 -1.29
C ASN A 572 11.00 -4.74 -0.11
N ALA A 573 10.03 -5.57 0.24
CA ALA A 573 9.13 -5.30 1.36
C ALA A 573 9.89 -5.35 2.69
N ASP A 574 9.43 -4.56 3.66
CA ASP A 574 9.85 -4.73 5.05
C ASP A 574 9.24 -6.02 5.63
N ASN A 575 10.02 -6.78 6.39
CA ASN A 575 9.67 -8.12 6.85
C ASN A 575 8.89 -8.17 8.18
N MET A 576 8.35 -7.05 8.66
CA MET A 576 7.53 -6.97 9.87
C MET A 576 8.28 -7.32 11.18
N MET A 577 9.61 -7.35 11.19
CA MET A 577 10.35 -7.68 12.41
C MET A 577 10.15 -6.69 13.56
N GLU A 578 9.74 -5.45 13.27
CA GLU A 578 9.49 -4.46 14.32
C GLU A 578 8.29 -4.82 15.21
N PHE A 579 7.40 -5.70 14.78
CA PHE A 579 6.28 -6.15 15.60
C PHE A 579 6.74 -7.07 16.74
N PHE A 580 7.94 -7.64 16.64
CA PHE A 580 8.46 -8.64 17.57
C PHE A 580 9.62 -8.12 18.43
N ASP A 581 9.79 -8.73 19.60
CA ASP A 581 10.92 -8.52 20.51
C ASP A 581 11.52 -9.87 20.91
N PHE A 582 12.59 -10.26 20.21
CA PHE A 582 13.34 -11.49 20.45
C PHE A 582 14.57 -11.29 21.35
N SER A 583 14.72 -10.11 21.98
CA SER A 583 15.91 -9.80 22.78
C SER A 583 15.96 -10.53 24.13
N GLY A 584 14.83 -11.10 24.56
CA GLY A 584 14.69 -11.80 25.83
C GLY A 584 13.59 -12.86 25.79
N ALA A 585 13.04 -13.20 26.95
CA ALA A 585 11.91 -14.12 27.03
C ALA A 585 10.64 -13.52 26.39
N PRO A 586 9.75 -14.34 25.80
CA PRO A 586 8.51 -13.86 25.19
C PRO A 586 7.64 -13.11 26.19
N ARG A 587 7.32 -11.85 25.88
CA ARG A 587 6.63 -10.91 26.79
C ARG A 587 5.13 -11.18 26.92
N LEU A 588 4.54 -11.86 25.94
CA LEU A 588 3.12 -12.23 25.90
C LEU A 588 2.91 -13.75 25.93
N LEU A 589 3.86 -14.49 26.52
CA LEU A 589 3.70 -15.93 26.72
C LEU A 589 2.46 -16.24 27.54
N THR A 590 2.20 -15.42 28.56
CA THR A 590 0.87 -15.30 29.15
C THR A 590 0.10 -14.22 28.38
N PRO A 591 -0.94 -14.59 27.62
CA PRO A 591 -1.69 -13.63 26.82
C PRO A 591 -2.50 -12.68 27.71
N PRO A 592 -2.78 -11.44 27.26
CA PRO A 592 -3.73 -10.56 27.91
C PRO A 592 -5.14 -11.16 27.89
N SER A 593 -5.97 -10.78 28.87
CA SER A 593 -7.39 -11.14 28.85
C SER A 593 -8.09 -10.38 27.72
N LEU A 594 -8.79 -11.10 26.85
CA LEU A 594 -9.61 -10.50 25.78
C LEU A 594 -11.09 -10.61 26.15
N PRO A 595 -11.91 -9.57 25.89
CA PRO A 595 -13.34 -9.61 26.15
C PRO A 595 -14.05 -10.56 25.20
N ALA A 596 -15.22 -11.06 25.59
CA ALA A 596 -16.08 -11.77 24.65
C ALA A 596 -16.60 -10.81 23.58
N GLN A 597 -16.59 -11.25 22.32
CA GLN A 597 -17.19 -10.49 21.22
C GLN A 597 -18.71 -10.69 21.23
N PRO A 598 -19.52 -9.62 21.42
CA PRO A 598 -20.98 -9.72 21.32
C PRO A 598 -21.40 -10.17 19.91
N THR A 599 -22.57 -10.79 19.83
CA THR A 599 -23.24 -11.21 18.57
C THR A 599 -24.72 -10.81 18.53
N ASN A 600 -25.12 -9.89 19.41
CA ASN A 600 -26.51 -9.49 19.63
C ASN A 600 -26.84 -8.14 19.00
N GLY A 601 -25.88 -7.49 18.35
CA GLY A 601 -26.08 -6.28 17.57
C GLY A 601 -27.10 -6.51 16.46
N ILE A 602 -27.97 -5.52 16.27
CA ILE A 602 -29.05 -5.60 15.29
C ILE A 602 -28.48 -5.20 13.92
N CYS A 603 -28.68 -6.09 12.95
CA CYS A 603 -28.48 -5.78 11.54
C CYS A 603 -29.76 -5.16 10.99
N ASP A 604 -29.76 -3.84 10.79
CA ASP A 604 -30.86 -3.05 10.21
C ASP A 604 -30.28 -2.04 9.23
N ASN A 605 -30.29 -2.39 7.94
CA ASN A 605 -29.75 -1.52 6.88
C ASN A 605 -30.40 -0.13 6.88
N ASN A 606 -31.65 0.03 7.36
CA ASN A 606 -32.29 1.36 7.42
C ASN A 606 -31.58 2.36 8.34
N ARG A 607 -30.62 1.87 9.14
CA ARG A 607 -29.82 2.65 10.10
C ARG A 607 -28.35 2.79 9.70
N GLU A 608 -28.01 2.41 8.47
CA GLU A 608 -26.63 2.52 7.97
C GLU A 608 -26.25 3.93 7.51
N LYS A 609 -27.25 4.75 7.16
CA LYS A 609 -27.06 6.11 6.67
C LYS A 609 -26.70 7.08 7.78
N ALA A 610 -26.01 8.15 7.41
CA ALA A 610 -25.68 9.22 8.33
C ALA A 610 -26.96 9.83 8.94
N PRO A 611 -26.95 10.17 10.25
CA PRO A 611 -28.07 10.88 10.87
C PRO A 611 -28.42 12.17 10.13
N GLY A 612 -29.69 12.31 9.71
CA GLY A 612 -30.18 13.49 8.98
C GLY A 612 -30.25 13.34 7.45
N PHE A 613 -29.87 12.19 6.91
CA PHE A 613 -29.99 11.83 5.49
C PHE A 613 -31.13 10.84 5.24
#